data_AF-A0A8C9RCK2-F1
#
_entry.id   AF-A0A8C9RCK2-F1
#
_cell.length_a   1.000
_cell.length_b   1.000
_cell.length_c   1.000
_cell.angle_alpha   90.00
_cell.angle_beta   90.00
_cell.angle_gamma   90.00
#
_symmetry.space_group_name_H-M   'P 1'
#
loop_
_entity.id
_entity.type
_entity.pdbx_description
1 polymer ?
#
loop_
_entity_poly.entity_id
_entity_poly.type
_entity_poly.pdbx_seq_one_letter_code
_entity_poly.pdbx_strand_id
1 'polypeptide(L)'
;TAGRNAACTQITNIQNVPKKPAVPLPVQSAGAVQMRIKSSTNTGERLSQTKSMVIPDPGQPQSQNSMKGEYLNKAKIADGGKKLRKNWTSTWVVLEDNQLLFYKESKQEALSNLKPGCKPEKVDLCGAIVEWTTEKSSRKHVFQITTSCGQEFLLQVDDYPTICKWHDAIKNTADILSKTGSGRPNLRRSNSSEFVFRRADSPVRKEVRPENRRSLIFKLNYSASDSADKNGVKNRLKKFISRRPSMKTLQEKGIIKDRVFGCHLLTLCEREGTTVPKFVKLCLEAVEKRGLEADGIYRVSGNLASIQKLRFLVDQEEELNLDDSQWEDIHVVTGALKMFFRELPEPLLPFRFFEPFVEAIKTREHARRLQTVKKLVHQLPKPNQETMKVLFRHFQTILTKSSKNLMSTQGIGIVFGPTLLWPELDSGNMAVNMVYQNQIVEFILTECSEIFGPEGK
;
A
#
# COMPACT_ATOMS: atom_id res chain seq x y z
N THR A 1 -44.52 -58.05 -23.06
CA THR A 1 -44.67 -57.45 -24.41
C THR A 1 -43.67 -56.31 -24.49
N ALA A 2 -42.45 -56.50 -24.99
CA ALA A 2 -42.04 -56.80 -26.38
C ALA A 2 -42.29 -55.62 -27.33
N GLY A 3 -41.32 -55.08 -28.10
CA GLY A 3 -39.87 -55.36 -28.24
C GLY A 3 -39.21 -54.18 -29.01
N ARG A 4 -38.02 -54.26 -29.62
CA ARG A 4 -37.04 -55.36 -29.83
C ARG A 4 -35.60 -54.81 -29.89
N ASN A 5 -34.64 -55.70 -29.65
CA ASN A 5 -33.20 -55.52 -29.83
C ASN A 5 -32.80 -55.24 -31.30
N ALA A 6 -31.63 -54.62 -31.49
CA ALA A 6 -30.63 -55.09 -32.45
C ALA A 6 -29.21 -54.66 -32.00
N ALA A 7 -28.32 -55.62 -31.84
CA ALA A 7 -26.88 -55.42 -31.76
C ALA A 7 -26.21 -56.42 -32.71
N CYS A 8 -25.05 -56.08 -33.28
CA CYS A 8 -24.23 -57.03 -34.04
C CYS A 8 -22.74 -56.69 -33.90
N THR A 9 -21.89 -57.70 -34.05
CA THR A 9 -20.45 -57.66 -33.74
C THR A 9 -19.74 -58.70 -34.61
N GLN A 10 -18.50 -58.41 -35.06
CA GLN A 10 -17.32 -59.31 -35.25
C GLN A 10 -16.29 -58.66 -36.23
N ILE A 11 -14.94 -58.68 -36.07
CA ILE A 11 -13.91 -59.74 -35.86
C ILE A 11 -13.49 -60.41 -37.20
N THR A 12 -12.21 -60.52 -37.62
CA THR A 12 -10.88 -60.35 -36.94
C THR A 12 -9.69 -60.13 -37.93
N ASN A 13 -8.55 -59.61 -37.43
CA ASN A 13 -7.14 -59.99 -37.80
C ASN A 13 -6.58 -59.59 -39.21
N ILE A 14 -5.27 -59.63 -39.57
CA ILE A 14 -3.97 -60.01 -38.90
C ILE A 14 -2.72 -59.35 -39.56
N GLN A 15 -1.65 -59.02 -38.78
CA GLN A 15 -0.19 -58.89 -39.12
C GLN A 15 0.27 -57.99 -40.33
N ASN A 16 1.56 -57.66 -40.60
CA ASN A 16 2.88 -57.94 -39.99
C ASN A 16 3.91 -56.78 -40.17
N VAL A 17 5.15 -56.90 -39.67
CA VAL A 17 6.22 -55.86 -39.60
C VAL A 17 7.55 -56.31 -40.24
N PRO A 18 8.34 -55.43 -40.94
CA PRO A 18 9.78 -55.31 -40.58
C PRO A 18 10.53 -53.96 -40.88
N LYS A 19 11.29 -53.49 -39.86
CA LYS A 19 12.67 -52.93 -39.89
C LYS A 19 13.02 -51.48 -40.38
N LYS A 20 14.16 -51.02 -39.84
CA LYS A 20 14.96 -49.75 -39.94
C LYS A 20 16.17 -49.95 -40.89
N PRO A 21 17.03 -48.97 -41.31
CA PRO A 21 17.76 -48.02 -40.42
C PRO A 21 18.33 -46.67 -41.00
N ALA A 22 19.21 -46.03 -40.21
CA ALA A 22 20.30 -45.08 -40.54
C ALA A 22 20.05 -43.54 -40.57
N VAL A 23 21.15 -42.78 -40.42
CA VAL A 23 21.26 -41.33 -40.12
C VAL A 23 22.57 -40.79 -40.76
N PRO A 24 22.72 -39.47 -41.00
CA PRO A 24 23.91 -38.79 -40.47
C PRO A 24 23.67 -37.39 -39.82
N LEU A 25 24.66 -36.99 -39.01
CA LEU A 25 24.86 -35.72 -38.29
C LEU A 25 25.92 -34.86 -39.05
N PRO A 26 26.37 -33.62 -38.67
CA PRO A 26 26.68 -33.03 -37.34
C PRO A 26 25.84 -31.76 -37.02
N VAL A 27 26.16 -30.71 -36.24
CA VAL A 27 27.39 -30.02 -35.76
C VAL A 27 27.26 -29.53 -34.29
N GLN A 28 28.27 -28.83 -33.80
CA GLN A 28 28.62 -28.44 -32.41
C GLN A 28 28.21 -26.97 -32.10
N SER A 29 28.26 -26.44 -30.86
CA SER A 29 29.18 -26.81 -29.75
C SER A 29 28.60 -26.80 -28.32
N ALA A 30 29.15 -25.98 -27.40
CA ALA A 30 29.35 -26.35 -25.99
C ALA A 30 29.56 -25.11 -25.07
N GLY A 31 29.44 -25.20 -23.75
CA GLY A 31 29.01 -26.37 -22.95
C GLY A 31 29.46 -26.34 -21.48
N ALA A 32 29.57 -27.54 -20.89
CA ALA A 32 30.16 -27.89 -19.58
C ALA A 32 29.56 -27.25 -18.30
N VAL A 33 28.80 -28.06 -17.56
CA VAL A 33 28.56 -27.90 -16.10
C VAL A 33 29.67 -28.65 -15.34
N GLN A 34 30.05 -28.18 -14.15
CA GLN A 34 30.88 -28.96 -13.22
C GLN A 34 30.39 -28.80 -11.77
N MET A 35 30.24 -29.92 -11.04
CA MET A 35 29.88 -29.94 -9.62
C MET A 35 31.05 -30.40 -8.74
N ARG A 36 31.20 -29.84 -7.53
CA ARG A 36 31.97 -30.50 -6.46
C ARG A 36 31.52 -30.18 -5.03
N ILE A 37 30.75 -31.11 -4.48
CA ILE A 37 30.78 -31.68 -3.11
C ILE A 37 31.40 -30.84 -1.97
N LYS A 38 30.54 -30.53 -0.99
CA LYS A 38 30.72 -30.46 0.49
C LYS A 38 32.10 -30.11 1.08
N SER A 39 32.08 -29.15 2.01
CA SER A 39 32.51 -29.38 3.40
C SER A 39 31.80 -28.41 4.36
N SER A 40 31.86 -28.66 5.67
CA SER A 40 31.17 -27.89 6.71
C SER A 40 32.04 -27.77 7.96
N THR A 41 32.22 -26.55 8.47
CA THR A 41 32.75 -26.26 9.81
C THR A 41 32.01 -25.08 10.42
N ASN A 42 32.01 -25.02 11.75
CA ASN A 42 31.18 -24.12 12.56
C ASN A 42 31.94 -23.74 13.84
N THR A 43 32.28 -22.47 13.99
CA THR A 43 32.73 -21.85 15.24
C THR A 43 32.31 -20.37 15.24
N GLY A 44 31.98 -19.84 16.42
CA GLY A 44 31.69 -18.42 16.65
C GLY A 44 32.77 -17.76 17.50
N GLU A 45 32.37 -16.72 18.25
CA GLU A 45 33.21 -15.86 19.10
C GLU A 45 34.23 -14.97 18.36
N ARG A 46 34.65 -13.79 18.88
CA ARG A 46 34.05 -12.83 19.83
C ARG A 46 34.82 -11.50 19.75
N LEU A 47 34.22 -10.43 20.28
CA LEU A 47 34.78 -9.09 20.53
C LEU A 47 36.32 -8.97 20.59
N SER A 48 36.88 -7.97 19.91
CA SER A 48 37.63 -6.88 20.58
C SER A 48 37.96 -5.71 19.65
N GLN A 49 38.24 -4.56 20.27
CA GLN A 49 38.68 -3.33 19.61
C GLN A 49 40.21 -3.22 19.63
N THR A 50 40.82 -2.71 18.57
CA THR A 50 42.07 -1.94 18.68
C THR A 50 42.04 -0.77 17.69
N LYS A 51 42.49 0.41 18.15
CA LYS A 51 42.84 1.53 17.27
C LYS A 51 44.17 1.21 16.58
N SER A 52 44.33 1.66 15.34
CA SER A 52 45.64 2.10 14.86
C SER A 52 45.50 3.50 14.26
N MET A 53 46.57 4.30 14.33
CA MET A 53 46.55 5.72 14.01
C MET A 53 47.05 5.96 12.58
N VAL A 54 46.35 6.81 11.84
CA VAL A 54 46.88 7.46 10.63
C VAL A 54 46.67 8.96 10.79
N ILE A 55 47.76 9.71 10.69
CA ILE A 55 47.78 11.18 10.79
C ILE A 55 47.61 11.75 9.36
N PRO A 56 46.63 12.63 9.10
CA PRO A 56 46.59 13.43 7.89
C PRO A 56 47.50 14.67 8.01
N ASP A 57 48.21 14.98 6.92
CA ASP A 57 49.13 16.12 6.80
C ASP A 57 48.36 17.47 6.70
N PRO A 58 48.86 18.61 7.22
CA PRO A 58 48.08 19.85 7.34
C PRO A 58 48.30 20.78 6.14
N GLY A 59 47.33 20.88 5.21
CA GLY A 59 47.59 21.68 4.00
C GLY A 59 46.44 22.00 3.03
N GLN A 60 45.18 22.15 3.46
CA GLN A 60 44.14 22.77 2.62
C GLN A 60 42.99 23.37 3.46
N PRO A 61 42.44 24.55 3.10
CA PRO A 61 41.40 25.21 3.87
C PRO A 61 40.06 24.48 3.75
N GLN A 62 39.49 24.08 4.89
CA GLN A 62 38.16 23.48 4.93
C GLN A 62 37.08 24.53 4.63
N SER A 63 36.52 24.51 3.41
CA SER A 63 35.23 25.14 3.14
C SER A 63 34.15 24.43 3.95
N GLN A 64 33.58 25.14 4.93
CA GLN A 64 32.61 24.58 5.87
C GLN A 64 31.27 24.24 5.20
N ASN A 65 30.51 23.34 5.84
CA ASN A 65 29.08 23.06 5.57
C ASN A 65 28.70 22.27 4.31
N SER A 66 29.45 21.22 3.94
CA SER A 66 28.83 20.11 3.21
C SER A 66 27.92 19.33 4.18
N MET A 67 26.59 19.48 4.05
CA MET A 67 25.65 18.69 4.84
C MET A 67 25.67 17.23 4.38
N LYS A 68 25.73 16.31 5.35
CA LYS A 68 25.45 14.90 5.06
C LYS A 68 24.03 14.78 4.52
N GLY A 69 23.85 13.97 3.48
CA GLY A 69 22.52 13.73 2.92
C GLY A 69 21.60 13.04 3.91
N GLU A 70 20.30 13.26 3.76
CA GLU A 70 19.24 12.70 4.61
C GLU A 70 18.00 12.36 3.77
N TYR A 71 17.06 11.59 4.33
CA TYR A 71 15.78 11.29 3.68
C TYR A 71 14.76 12.40 3.92
N LEU A 72 14.31 13.08 2.86
CA LEU A 72 13.25 14.09 2.90
C LEU A 72 12.08 13.65 2.00
N ASN A 73 10.86 13.99 2.40
CA ASN A 73 9.70 13.88 1.53
C ASN A 73 9.74 15.00 0.48
N LYS A 74 9.82 14.62 -0.80
CA LYS A 74 9.79 15.52 -1.96
C LYS A 74 8.43 15.46 -2.65
N ALA A 75 7.94 16.59 -3.16
CA ALA A 75 6.92 16.62 -4.20
C ALA A 75 7.20 17.70 -5.25
N LYS A 76 7.28 17.32 -6.54
CA LYS A 76 7.31 18.29 -7.65
C LYS A 76 5.89 18.74 -7.97
N ILE A 77 5.67 20.06 -8.06
CA ILE A 77 4.35 20.66 -8.27
C ILE A 77 4.28 21.58 -9.49
N ALA A 78 5.41 21.97 -10.07
CA ALA A 78 5.48 22.56 -11.41
C ALA A 78 6.78 22.20 -12.15
N ASP A 79 6.72 22.22 -13.47
CA ASP A 79 7.88 22.05 -14.36
C ASP A 79 7.76 22.99 -15.56
N GLY A 80 8.71 23.90 -15.76
CA GLY A 80 8.64 24.95 -16.79
C GLY A 80 7.34 25.78 -16.75
N GLY A 81 6.84 26.10 -15.55
CA GLY A 81 5.57 26.80 -15.34
C GLY A 81 4.29 25.95 -15.53
N LYS A 82 4.38 24.70 -16.03
CA LYS A 82 3.24 23.78 -16.11
C LYS A 82 2.98 23.16 -14.73
N LYS A 83 1.77 23.32 -14.21
CA LYS A 83 1.36 22.72 -12.91
C LYS A 83 1.28 21.19 -13.03
N LEU A 84 1.89 20.49 -12.07
CA LEU A 84 1.88 19.03 -11.95
C LEU A 84 0.96 18.58 -10.81
N ARG A 85 0.43 17.35 -10.91
CA ARG A 85 -0.30 16.72 -9.80
C ARG A 85 0.70 16.40 -8.69
N LYS A 86 0.58 17.10 -7.55
CA LYS A 86 1.39 16.86 -6.34
C LYS A 86 1.36 15.37 -5.96
N ASN A 87 2.52 14.73 -6.02
CA ASN A 87 2.77 13.37 -5.54
C ASN A 87 3.97 13.43 -4.57
N TRP A 88 3.89 12.73 -3.44
CA TRP A 88 4.94 12.72 -2.42
C TRP A 88 5.78 11.45 -2.51
N THR A 89 7.09 11.61 -2.55
CA THR A 89 8.07 10.52 -2.56
C THR A 89 9.15 10.80 -1.52
N SER A 90 9.46 9.83 -0.66
CA SER A 90 10.72 9.91 0.10
C SER A 90 11.89 9.81 -0.87
N THR A 91 12.88 10.69 -0.72
CA THR A 91 14.09 10.72 -1.55
C THR A 91 15.28 11.03 -0.67
N TRP A 92 16.42 10.40 -0.93
CA TRP A 92 17.67 10.80 -0.31
C TRP A 92 18.15 12.10 -0.98
N VAL A 93 18.26 13.17 -0.19
CA VAL A 93 18.63 14.51 -0.67
C VAL A 93 20.05 14.82 -0.27
N VAL A 94 20.81 15.42 -1.18
CA VAL A 94 22.16 15.93 -0.91
C VAL A 94 22.25 17.36 -1.40
N LEU A 95 22.70 18.27 -0.52
CA LEU A 95 23.10 19.61 -0.91
C LEU A 95 24.59 19.58 -1.30
N GLU A 96 24.86 19.83 -2.57
CA GLU A 96 26.20 20.13 -3.11
C GLU A 96 26.28 21.63 -3.40
N ASP A 97 27.49 22.20 -3.49
CA ASP A 97 27.76 23.64 -3.34
C ASP A 97 26.83 24.59 -4.10
N ASN A 98 26.43 24.21 -5.33
CA ASN A 98 25.50 24.97 -6.16
C ASN A 98 24.18 24.22 -6.50
N GLN A 99 24.02 22.95 -6.07
CA GLN A 99 23.00 22.04 -6.61
C GLN A 99 22.40 21.13 -5.54
N LEU A 100 21.09 20.90 -5.64
CA LEU A 100 20.37 19.92 -4.84
C LEU A 100 20.18 18.63 -5.65
N LEU A 101 20.71 17.52 -5.15
CA LEU A 101 20.59 16.20 -5.77
C LEU A 101 19.54 15.34 -5.10
N PHE A 102 18.70 14.69 -5.89
CA PHE A 102 17.68 13.76 -5.44
C PHE A 102 17.94 12.33 -5.94
N TYR A 103 18.14 11.41 -5.01
CA TYR A 103 18.33 9.99 -5.26
C TYR A 103 17.09 9.18 -4.84
N LYS A 104 16.82 8.07 -5.53
CA LYS A 104 15.72 7.13 -5.22
C LYS A 104 16.08 6.10 -4.14
N GLU A 105 17.37 5.88 -3.94
CA GLU A 105 18.02 4.95 -3.00
C GLU A 105 19.10 5.75 -2.24
N SER A 106 19.77 5.18 -1.24
CA SER A 106 20.80 5.93 -0.50
C SER A 106 22.01 6.28 -1.39
N LYS A 107 22.79 7.33 -1.03
CA LYS A 107 24.01 7.69 -1.79
C LYS A 107 25.02 6.53 -1.86
N GLN A 108 25.02 5.59 -0.92
CA GLN A 108 25.90 4.42 -0.94
C GLN A 108 25.40 3.33 -1.91
N GLU A 109 24.12 2.98 -1.85
CA GLU A 109 23.50 2.02 -2.78
C GLU A 109 23.57 2.52 -4.23
N ALA A 110 23.31 3.81 -4.45
CA ALA A 110 23.41 4.47 -5.75
C ALA A 110 24.84 4.60 -6.31
N LEU A 111 25.88 4.49 -5.47
CA LEU A 111 27.28 4.44 -5.92
C LEU A 111 27.77 3.00 -6.15
N SER A 112 27.25 2.02 -5.39
CA SER A 112 27.56 0.60 -5.61
C SER A 112 26.87 0.01 -6.86
N ASN A 113 25.66 0.46 -7.17
CA ASN A 113 24.88 -0.01 -8.32
C ASN A 113 25.19 0.77 -9.60
N LEU A 114 26.39 0.56 -10.17
CA LEU A 114 26.79 1.10 -11.49
C LEU A 114 26.04 0.44 -12.67
N LYS A 115 24.71 0.57 -12.70
CA LYS A 115 23.87 0.28 -13.87
C LYS A 115 23.68 1.57 -14.70
N PRO A 116 23.89 1.54 -16.03
CA PRO A 116 23.76 2.73 -16.88
C PRO A 116 22.29 3.15 -17.03
N GLY A 117 21.82 4.04 -16.14
CA GLY A 117 20.48 4.61 -16.21
C GLY A 117 20.06 5.48 -15.02
N CYS A 118 20.55 5.20 -13.81
CA CYS A 118 20.09 5.88 -12.59
C CYS A 118 20.82 7.21 -12.34
N LYS A 119 20.59 8.22 -13.18
CA LYS A 119 21.04 9.61 -12.91
C LYS A 119 20.13 10.27 -11.86
N PRO A 120 20.66 10.92 -10.81
CA PRO A 120 19.84 11.66 -9.85
C PRO A 120 19.16 12.86 -10.51
N GLU A 121 17.97 13.25 -10.04
CA GLU A 121 17.34 14.50 -10.48
C GLU A 121 18.15 15.66 -9.87
N LYS A 122 18.83 16.42 -10.73
CA LYS A 122 19.62 17.60 -10.34
C LYS A 122 18.75 18.86 -10.38
N VAL A 123 18.85 19.69 -9.35
CA VAL A 123 18.17 20.98 -9.27
C VAL A 123 19.20 22.06 -8.97
N ASP A 124 19.36 23.01 -9.89
CA ASP A 124 20.22 24.19 -9.70
C ASP A 124 19.58 25.17 -8.71
N LEU A 125 20.37 25.68 -7.77
CA LEU A 125 19.95 26.65 -6.77
C LEU A 125 20.26 28.10 -7.19
N CYS A 126 20.92 28.31 -8.34
CA CYS A 126 21.21 29.63 -8.88
C CYS A 126 19.93 30.45 -9.16
N GLY A 127 19.71 31.48 -8.34
CA GLY A 127 18.51 32.31 -8.38
C GLY A 127 17.24 31.61 -7.92
N ALA A 128 17.35 30.54 -7.11
CA ALA A 128 16.20 29.85 -6.54
C ALA A 128 15.60 30.61 -5.34
N ILE A 129 14.27 30.63 -5.23
CA ILE A 129 13.52 31.25 -4.14
C ILE A 129 13.07 30.16 -3.15
N VAL A 130 13.38 30.33 -1.86
CA VAL A 130 13.10 29.36 -0.78
C VAL A 130 12.19 30.00 0.28
N GLU A 131 10.98 29.46 0.43
CA GLU A 131 9.91 30.02 1.28
C GLU A 131 9.08 28.93 1.98
N TRP A 132 8.77 29.11 3.26
CA TRP A 132 7.80 28.26 3.99
C TRP A 132 6.39 28.38 3.38
N THR A 133 5.66 27.26 3.24
CA THR A 133 4.32 27.28 2.64
C THR A 133 3.31 26.39 3.37
N THR A 134 2.18 26.99 3.75
CA THR A 134 1.02 26.31 4.34
C THR A 134 -0.16 26.21 3.38
N GLU A 135 -0.17 26.98 2.28
CA GLU A 135 -1.27 26.97 1.31
C GLU A 135 -1.18 25.82 0.30
N LYS A 136 0.04 25.43 -0.09
CA LYS A 136 0.25 24.37 -1.10
C LYS A 136 0.25 22.95 -0.51
N SER A 137 0.23 22.79 0.81
CA SER A 137 0.19 21.47 1.47
C SER A 137 -0.52 21.46 2.82
N SER A 138 -1.21 20.35 3.10
CA SER A 138 -1.79 20.03 4.41
C SER A 138 -0.81 19.33 5.37
N ARG A 139 0.38 18.93 4.90
CA ARG A 139 1.45 18.44 5.78
C ARG A 139 2.04 19.63 6.57
N LYS A 140 2.43 19.39 7.81
CA LYS A 140 3.19 20.36 8.61
C LYS A 140 4.62 20.48 8.07
N HIS A 141 5.29 21.58 8.43
CA HIS A 141 6.72 21.80 8.19
C HIS A 141 7.14 21.62 6.71
N VAL A 142 6.45 22.31 5.81
CA VAL A 142 6.70 22.29 4.36
C VAL A 142 7.29 23.62 3.91
N PHE A 143 8.38 23.59 3.15
CA PHE A 143 8.85 24.73 2.37
C PHE A 143 8.88 24.43 0.87
N GLN A 144 8.76 25.49 0.08
CA GLN A 144 8.86 25.47 -1.37
C GLN A 144 10.26 25.93 -1.81
N ILE A 145 10.80 25.26 -2.82
CA ILE A 145 11.91 25.74 -3.65
C ILE A 145 11.34 26.06 -5.03
N THR A 146 11.59 27.27 -5.54
CA THR A 146 11.22 27.73 -6.88
C THR A 146 12.49 28.04 -7.65
N THR A 147 12.77 27.31 -8.73
CA THR A 147 13.99 27.54 -9.53
C THR A 147 13.81 28.69 -10.53
N SER A 148 14.92 29.27 -10.95
CA SER A 148 15.00 30.25 -12.04
C SER A 148 14.46 29.71 -13.38
N CYS A 149 14.48 28.38 -13.59
CA CYS A 149 13.88 27.70 -14.74
C CYS A 149 12.38 27.34 -14.56
N GLY A 150 11.72 27.83 -13.51
CA GLY A 150 10.27 27.68 -13.32
C GLY A 150 9.82 26.29 -12.87
N GLN A 151 10.67 25.55 -12.18
CA GLN A 151 10.30 24.32 -11.47
C GLN A 151 9.92 24.66 -10.02
N GLU A 152 8.84 24.07 -9.53
CA GLU A 152 8.42 24.20 -8.13
C GLU A 152 8.51 22.83 -7.43
N PHE A 153 9.24 22.78 -6.33
CA PHE A 153 9.37 21.61 -5.46
C PHE A 153 8.91 21.94 -4.04
N LEU A 154 8.29 20.97 -3.36
CA LEU A 154 8.01 21.02 -1.93
C LEU A 154 8.90 20.00 -1.20
N LEU A 155 9.50 20.40 -0.08
CA LEU A 155 10.25 19.52 0.82
C LEU A 155 9.61 19.49 2.21
N GLN A 156 9.67 18.34 2.87
CA GLN A 156 9.07 18.11 4.19
C GLN A 156 9.76 16.97 4.96
N VAL A 157 9.93 17.16 6.26
CA VAL A 157 10.27 16.14 7.27
C VAL A 157 9.37 16.41 8.48
N ASP A 158 9.05 15.37 9.27
CA ASP A 158 8.14 15.51 10.42
C ASP A 158 8.84 16.13 11.64
N ASP A 159 10.17 15.96 11.75
CA ASP A 159 11.02 16.65 12.73
C ASP A 159 11.31 18.11 12.32
N TYR A 160 10.87 19.04 13.17
CA TYR A 160 10.99 20.49 12.93
C TYR A 160 12.44 21.03 13.00
N PRO A 161 13.27 20.66 14.01
CA PRO A 161 14.70 21.00 14.01
C PRO A 161 15.44 20.58 12.73
N THR A 162 15.14 19.40 12.18
CA THR A 162 15.78 18.88 10.96
C THR A 162 15.35 19.68 9.72
N ILE A 163 14.05 19.88 9.50
CA ILE A 163 13.59 20.61 8.32
C ILE A 163 13.94 22.11 8.35
N CYS A 164 14.11 22.72 9.53
CA CYS A 164 14.68 24.07 9.64
C CYS A 164 16.14 24.13 9.17
N LYS A 165 17.01 23.19 9.60
CA LYS A 165 18.41 23.12 9.11
C LYS A 165 18.44 23.02 7.58
N TRP A 166 17.59 22.18 6.99
CA TRP A 166 17.51 22.04 5.53
C TRP A 166 16.98 23.29 4.82
N HIS A 167 15.96 23.95 5.37
CA HIS A 167 15.48 25.25 4.86
C HIS A 167 16.61 26.28 4.86
N ASP A 168 17.26 26.47 6.01
CA ASP A 168 18.25 27.53 6.20
C ASP A 168 19.52 27.27 5.39
N ALA A 169 19.99 26.02 5.29
CA ALA A 169 21.14 25.67 4.46
C ALA A 169 20.86 25.90 2.96
N ILE A 170 19.77 25.37 2.42
CA ILE A 170 19.42 25.54 1.00
C ILE A 170 19.19 27.02 0.67
N LYS A 171 18.55 27.77 1.58
CA LYS A 171 18.32 29.21 1.41
C LYS A 171 19.62 30.00 1.42
N ASN A 172 20.52 29.75 2.37
CA ASN A 172 21.82 30.41 2.42
C ASN A 172 22.64 30.15 1.14
N THR A 173 22.65 28.92 0.62
CA THR A 173 23.28 28.60 -0.66
C THR A 173 22.68 29.40 -1.82
N ALA A 174 21.34 29.42 -1.97
CA ALA A 174 20.67 30.18 -3.03
C ALA A 174 20.94 31.70 -2.91
N ASP A 175 20.89 32.25 -1.69
CA ASP A 175 21.18 33.65 -1.41
C ASP A 175 22.64 34.04 -1.70
N ILE A 176 23.61 33.14 -1.49
CA ILE A 176 25.03 33.35 -1.86
C ILE A 176 25.18 33.39 -3.38
N LEU A 177 24.60 32.41 -4.09
CA LEU A 177 24.65 32.34 -5.56
C LEU A 177 23.97 33.55 -6.23
N SER A 178 22.92 34.08 -5.62
CA SER A 178 22.24 35.29 -6.12
C SER A 178 23.14 36.55 -6.09
N LYS A 179 24.13 36.58 -5.18
CA LYS A 179 25.00 37.75 -4.94
C LYS A 179 26.29 37.73 -5.77
N THR A 180 26.77 36.56 -6.19
CA THR A 180 27.96 36.39 -7.04
C THR A 180 27.66 36.52 -8.54
N GLY A 181 26.39 36.56 -8.95
CA GLY A 181 25.95 36.63 -10.35
C GLY A 181 26.16 37.96 -11.10
N SER A 182 27.08 38.83 -10.67
CA SER A 182 27.34 40.16 -11.27
C SER A 182 28.19 40.11 -12.54
N GLY A 183 27.88 39.20 -13.48
CA GLY A 183 28.64 39.00 -14.72
C GLY A 183 27.77 38.61 -15.92
N ARG A 184 27.38 39.59 -16.75
CA ARG A 184 26.77 39.33 -18.06
C ARG A 184 27.82 38.93 -19.11
N PRO A 185 27.43 38.07 -20.06
CA PRO A 185 27.48 38.50 -21.46
C PRO A 185 26.09 38.90 -22.00
N ASN A 186 26.04 39.84 -22.94
CA ASN A 186 24.79 40.22 -23.61
C ASN A 186 24.61 39.41 -24.90
N LEU A 187 23.38 38.96 -25.20
CA LEU A 187 22.93 38.75 -26.58
C LEU A 187 21.73 39.67 -26.87
N ARG A 188 21.53 40.03 -28.14
CA ARG A 188 20.75 41.21 -28.53
C ARG A 188 19.23 41.01 -28.50
N ARG A 189 18.54 42.13 -28.23
CA ARG A 189 17.14 42.38 -28.63
C ARG A 189 16.91 42.07 -30.12
N SER A 190 15.67 41.77 -30.47
CA SER A 190 15.03 42.42 -31.62
C SER A 190 13.57 42.74 -31.33
N ASN A 191 13.10 43.77 -32.01
CA ASN A 191 11.76 44.37 -32.04
C ASN A 191 11.20 44.96 -30.73
N SER A 192 10.87 46.25 -30.84
CA SER A 192 10.32 47.13 -29.81
C SER A 192 8.89 47.51 -30.16
N SER A 193 8.09 47.86 -29.17
CA SER A 193 7.15 48.98 -29.29
C SER A 193 7.29 49.83 -28.04
N GLU A 194 7.27 51.15 -28.21
CA GLU A 194 7.73 52.09 -27.18
C GLU A 194 6.58 52.67 -26.36
N PHE A 195 6.86 53.15 -25.15
CA PHE A 195 7.00 54.59 -24.87
C PHE A 195 7.45 54.83 -23.41
N VAL A 196 8.05 55.99 -23.13
CA VAL A 196 8.65 56.34 -21.81
C VAL A 196 8.35 57.79 -21.48
N PHE A 197 7.98 58.10 -20.23
CA PHE A 197 8.04 59.46 -19.67
C PHE A 197 8.41 59.50 -18.17
N ARG A 198 8.48 60.70 -17.59
CA ARG A 198 9.23 61.09 -16.36
C ARG A 198 8.40 62.14 -15.58
N ARG A 199 8.63 62.47 -14.29
CA ARG A 199 9.70 62.11 -13.33
C ARG A 199 9.24 62.36 -11.87
N ALA A 200 9.90 61.70 -10.91
CA ALA A 200 10.41 62.26 -9.64
C ALA A 200 9.53 62.37 -8.36
N ASP A 201 10.29 62.55 -7.27
CA ASP A 201 10.00 63.07 -5.92
C ASP A 201 9.26 62.22 -4.87
N SER A 202 9.39 62.68 -3.62
CA SER A 202 9.25 62.00 -2.32
C SER A 202 9.20 63.09 -1.22
N PRO A 203 9.02 62.82 0.11
CA PRO A 203 8.87 61.53 0.81
C PRO A 203 7.71 61.45 1.85
N VAL A 204 7.42 60.22 2.30
CA VAL A 204 6.95 59.81 3.65
C VAL A 204 5.88 60.63 4.40
N ARG A 205 4.76 59.96 4.71
CA ARG A 205 4.21 59.88 6.09
C ARG A 205 3.58 58.49 6.34
N LYS A 206 3.56 58.05 7.60
CA LYS A 206 3.08 56.72 8.01
C LYS A 206 1.60 56.77 8.41
N GLU A 207 0.84 55.73 8.08
CA GLU A 207 -0.30 55.30 8.92
C GLU A 207 -0.46 53.77 8.82
N VAL A 208 -1.00 53.14 9.88
CA VAL A 208 -1.00 51.67 10.05
C VAL A 208 -2.44 51.14 10.03
N ARG A 209 -2.73 50.15 9.18
CA ARG A 209 -3.94 49.31 9.26
C ARG A 209 -3.63 47.83 8.93
N PRO A 210 -4.33 46.87 9.55
CA PRO A 210 -3.92 45.46 9.55
C PRO A 210 -4.42 44.63 8.36
N GLU A 211 -3.67 43.56 8.10
CA GLU A 211 -4.04 42.24 7.58
C GLU A 211 -5.41 42.06 6.89
N ASN A 212 -5.40 41.75 5.58
CA ASN A 212 -6.11 40.58 4.99
C ASN A 212 -5.90 40.44 3.46
N ARG A 213 -5.06 39.49 3.04
CA ARG A 213 -5.04 38.91 1.66
C ARG A 213 -4.77 37.41 1.80
N ARG A 214 -5.77 36.52 1.79
CA ARG A 214 -6.64 36.10 0.66
C ARG A 214 -5.83 35.64 -0.56
N SER A 215 -5.58 34.33 -0.59
CA SER A 215 -4.98 33.58 -1.69
C SER A 215 -5.84 33.62 -2.98
N LEU A 216 -5.16 33.47 -4.11
CA LEU A 216 -5.76 33.59 -5.45
C LEU A 216 -6.33 32.25 -5.93
N ILE A 217 -7.65 32.08 -5.78
CA ILE A 217 -8.38 30.98 -6.44
C ILE A 217 -8.79 31.40 -7.85
N PHE A 218 -8.56 30.49 -8.79
CA PHE A 218 -8.91 30.52 -10.23
C PHE A 218 -10.08 31.45 -10.60
N LYS A 219 -9.77 32.50 -11.39
CA LYS A 219 -10.79 33.19 -12.20
C LYS A 219 -11.16 32.34 -13.41
N LEU A 220 -12.28 31.64 -13.32
CA LEU A 220 -13.10 31.34 -14.50
C LEU A 220 -13.98 32.57 -14.78
N ASN A 221 -13.96 33.06 -16.01
CA ASN A 221 -14.86 34.14 -16.42
C ASN A 221 -16.28 33.59 -16.53
N TYR A 222 -17.22 34.16 -15.77
CA TYR A 222 -18.63 33.81 -15.84
C TYR A 222 -19.48 35.06 -15.55
N SER A 223 -20.64 35.16 -16.20
CA SER A 223 -21.47 36.36 -16.21
C SER A 223 -21.98 36.75 -14.81
N ALA A 224 -22.07 38.07 -14.56
CA ALA A 224 -22.24 38.64 -13.22
C ALA A 224 -23.50 38.16 -12.45
N SER A 225 -24.55 37.73 -13.15
CA SER A 225 -25.79 37.22 -12.55
C SER A 225 -25.57 35.98 -11.65
N ASP A 226 -24.54 35.19 -11.91
CA ASP A 226 -24.27 33.91 -11.24
C ASP A 226 -23.31 34.05 -10.03
N SER A 227 -23.25 35.25 -9.45
CA SER A 227 -22.33 35.62 -8.36
C SER A 227 -22.97 35.68 -6.97
N ALA A 228 -24.28 35.99 -6.90
CA ALA A 228 -25.04 36.02 -5.66
C ALA A 228 -25.19 34.61 -5.05
N ASP A 229 -25.69 33.66 -5.85
CA ASP A 229 -25.92 32.28 -5.42
C ASP A 229 -24.63 31.56 -5.01
N LYS A 230 -23.49 31.79 -5.67
CA LYS A 230 -22.21 31.19 -5.25
C LYS A 230 -21.79 31.59 -3.83
N ASN A 231 -22.08 32.83 -3.42
CA ASN A 231 -21.89 33.27 -2.04
C ASN A 231 -22.97 32.71 -1.10
N GLY A 232 -24.22 32.62 -1.55
CA GLY A 232 -25.32 31.98 -0.82
C GLY A 232 -25.04 30.50 -0.51
N VAL A 233 -24.72 29.70 -1.53
CA VAL A 233 -24.34 28.28 -1.44
C VAL A 233 -23.12 28.08 -0.55
N LYS A 234 -22.06 28.90 -0.73
CA LYS A 234 -20.86 28.84 0.14
C LYS A 234 -21.19 29.08 1.61
N ASN A 235 -22.07 30.05 1.90
CA ASN A 235 -22.49 30.36 3.27
C ASN A 235 -23.44 29.29 3.84
N ARG A 236 -24.33 28.72 3.03
CA ARG A 236 -25.17 27.56 3.39
C ARG A 236 -24.31 26.34 3.70
N LEU A 237 -23.33 26.03 2.87
CA LEU A 237 -22.42 24.89 3.07
C LEU A 237 -21.52 25.07 4.31
N LYS A 238 -20.99 26.28 4.55
CA LYS A 238 -20.26 26.57 5.80
C LYS A 238 -21.14 26.35 7.04
N LYS A 239 -22.39 26.87 7.02
CA LYS A 239 -23.36 26.63 8.10
C LYS A 239 -23.73 25.15 8.25
N PHE A 240 -23.85 24.39 7.15
CA PHE A 240 -24.13 22.95 7.17
C PHE A 240 -22.98 22.15 7.78
N ILE A 241 -21.73 22.37 7.36
CA ILE A 241 -20.57 21.62 7.89
C ILE A 241 -20.42 21.88 9.39
N SER A 242 -20.54 23.12 9.84
CA SER A 242 -20.47 23.48 11.28
C SER A 242 -21.70 23.07 12.11
N ARG A 243 -22.78 22.57 11.48
CA ARG A 243 -24.00 22.08 12.16
C ARG A 243 -24.33 20.62 11.79
N ARG A 244 -23.42 19.90 11.14
CA ARG A 244 -23.65 18.52 10.70
C ARG A 244 -23.79 17.63 11.94
N PRO A 245 -24.88 16.86 12.10
CA PRO A 245 -25.00 15.88 13.18
C PRO A 245 -23.85 14.86 13.15
N SER A 246 -23.45 14.37 14.32
CA SER A 246 -22.46 13.30 14.41
C SER A 246 -23.00 12.00 13.77
N MET A 247 -22.11 11.09 13.35
CA MET A 247 -22.52 9.77 12.84
C MET A 247 -23.42 9.03 13.83
N LYS A 248 -23.06 9.04 15.12
CA LYS A 248 -23.85 8.47 16.21
C LYS A 248 -25.26 9.07 16.27
N THR A 249 -25.39 10.39 16.14
CA THR A 249 -26.69 11.10 16.10
C THR A 249 -27.55 10.75 14.87
N LEU A 250 -26.94 10.27 13.78
CA LEU A 250 -27.66 9.80 12.60
C LEU A 250 -28.06 8.32 12.71
N GLN A 251 -27.27 7.50 13.42
CA GLN A 251 -27.63 6.13 13.80
C GLN A 251 -28.75 6.11 14.85
N GLU A 252 -28.64 6.91 15.92
CA GLU A 252 -29.65 7.08 16.96
C GLU A 252 -31.02 7.55 16.42
N LYS A 253 -31.04 8.19 15.26
CA LYS A 253 -32.26 8.63 14.55
C LYS A 253 -32.75 7.64 13.49
N GLY A 254 -32.12 6.48 13.34
CA GLY A 254 -32.45 5.47 12.31
C GLY A 254 -32.17 5.92 10.87
N ILE A 255 -31.52 7.08 10.66
CA ILE A 255 -31.20 7.63 9.33
C ILE A 255 -30.04 6.85 8.71
N ILE A 256 -29.12 6.38 9.55
CA ILE A 256 -28.07 5.43 9.18
C ILE A 256 -28.38 4.13 9.94
N LYS A 257 -28.91 3.13 9.23
CA LYS A 257 -29.00 1.77 9.76
C LYS A 257 -27.63 1.10 9.77
N ASP A 258 -27.39 0.25 10.76
CA ASP A 258 -26.21 -0.61 10.77
C ASP A 258 -26.35 -1.69 9.71
N ARG A 259 -25.30 -1.83 8.89
CA ARG A 259 -25.29 -2.68 7.70
C ARG A 259 -24.86 -4.11 8.05
N VAL A 260 -24.54 -4.94 7.05
CA VAL A 260 -23.89 -6.24 7.27
C VAL A 260 -22.37 -6.07 7.15
N PHE A 261 -21.90 -5.48 6.05
CA PHE A 261 -20.51 -5.10 5.88
C PHE A 261 -20.21 -3.82 6.68
N GLY A 262 -19.12 -3.82 7.46
CA GLY A 262 -18.79 -2.71 8.37
C GLY A 262 -19.43 -2.79 9.75
N CYS A 263 -20.20 -3.84 10.06
CA CYS A 263 -20.74 -4.07 11.40
C CYS A 263 -19.72 -4.80 12.29
N HIS A 264 -19.76 -4.59 13.61
CA HIS A 264 -19.03 -5.44 14.55
C HIS A 264 -19.60 -6.86 14.53
N LEU A 265 -18.73 -7.88 14.47
CA LEU A 265 -19.14 -9.28 14.35
C LEU A 265 -20.11 -9.72 15.46
N LEU A 266 -19.88 -9.26 16.70
CA LEU A 266 -20.77 -9.52 17.84
C LEU A 266 -22.17 -8.96 17.59
N THR A 267 -22.28 -7.65 17.30
CA THR A 267 -23.55 -6.95 17.07
C THR A 267 -24.32 -7.49 15.87
N LEU A 268 -23.63 -7.92 14.81
CA LEU A 268 -24.27 -8.57 13.66
C LEU A 268 -24.86 -9.95 14.04
N CYS A 269 -24.10 -10.76 14.78
CA CYS A 269 -24.57 -12.07 15.25
C CYS A 269 -25.74 -11.94 16.24
N GLU A 270 -25.69 -10.96 17.14
CA GLU A 270 -26.80 -10.60 18.04
C GLU A 270 -28.05 -10.16 17.26
N ARG A 271 -27.90 -9.30 16.23
CA ARG A 271 -29.01 -8.87 15.35
C ARG A 271 -29.62 -10.04 14.57
N GLU A 272 -28.79 -10.96 14.11
CA GLU A 272 -29.23 -12.09 13.30
C GLU A 272 -29.85 -13.25 14.11
N GLY A 273 -29.58 -13.33 15.41
CA GLY A 273 -29.87 -14.49 16.25
C GLY A 273 -28.91 -15.67 16.04
N THR A 274 -27.66 -15.41 15.65
CA THR A 274 -26.66 -16.42 15.22
C THR A 274 -25.37 -16.35 16.05
N THR A 275 -24.48 -17.32 15.86
CA THR A 275 -23.06 -17.26 16.31
C THR A 275 -22.08 -17.15 15.14
N VAL A 276 -22.58 -17.14 13.91
CA VAL A 276 -21.84 -17.01 12.65
C VAL A 276 -22.76 -16.27 11.68
N PRO A 277 -22.31 -15.17 11.04
CA PRO A 277 -23.15 -14.40 10.13
C PRO A 277 -23.75 -15.24 9.01
N LYS A 278 -25.01 -15.02 8.68
CA LYS A 278 -25.74 -15.72 7.60
C LYS A 278 -25.00 -15.58 6.27
N PHE A 279 -24.52 -14.38 5.96
CA PHE A 279 -23.72 -14.13 4.76
C PHE A 279 -22.43 -14.96 4.69
N VAL A 280 -21.74 -15.16 5.83
CA VAL A 280 -20.55 -16.01 5.88
C VAL A 280 -20.92 -17.45 5.52
N LYS A 281 -21.96 -18.02 6.15
CA LYS A 281 -22.42 -19.39 5.86
C LYS A 281 -22.77 -19.57 4.39
N LEU A 282 -23.62 -18.70 3.84
CA LEU A 282 -24.03 -18.73 2.42
C LEU A 282 -22.82 -18.72 1.47
N CYS A 283 -21.81 -17.89 1.76
CA CYS A 283 -20.58 -17.88 0.96
C CYS A 283 -19.77 -19.17 1.06
N LEU A 284 -19.64 -19.77 2.24
CA LEU A 284 -18.93 -21.05 2.40
C LEU A 284 -19.68 -22.17 1.67
N GLU A 285 -20.99 -22.29 1.90
CA GLU A 285 -21.88 -23.28 1.27
C GLU A 285 -21.84 -23.20 -0.27
N ALA A 286 -21.92 -21.99 -0.84
CA ALA A 286 -21.79 -21.79 -2.29
C ALA A 286 -20.40 -22.20 -2.84
N VAL A 287 -19.32 -21.97 -2.08
CA VAL A 287 -17.97 -22.37 -2.47
C VAL A 287 -17.76 -23.88 -2.33
N GLU A 288 -18.37 -24.54 -1.35
CA GLU A 288 -18.34 -26.02 -1.26
C GLU A 288 -19.17 -26.68 -2.35
N LYS A 289 -20.31 -26.09 -2.71
CA LYS A 289 -21.23 -26.59 -3.73
C LYS A 289 -20.65 -26.55 -5.16
N ARG A 290 -19.95 -25.46 -5.53
CA ARG A 290 -19.49 -25.24 -6.92
C ARG A 290 -18.08 -24.64 -7.07
N GLY A 291 -17.37 -24.37 -5.98
CA GLY A 291 -16.05 -23.70 -6.00
C GLY A 291 -14.83 -24.58 -5.70
N LEU A 292 -15.02 -25.77 -5.11
CA LEU A 292 -13.92 -26.58 -4.56
C LEU A 292 -12.82 -26.96 -5.56
N GLU A 293 -13.15 -27.08 -6.84
CA GLU A 293 -12.21 -27.50 -7.89
C GLU A 293 -11.73 -26.33 -8.79
N ALA A 294 -12.09 -25.08 -8.48
CA ALA A 294 -11.75 -23.91 -9.29
C ALA A 294 -10.30 -23.42 -9.06
N ASP A 295 -9.57 -23.21 -10.16
CA ASP A 295 -8.17 -22.75 -10.17
C ASP A 295 -7.93 -21.51 -9.30
N GLY A 296 -7.10 -21.66 -8.27
CA GLY A 296 -6.76 -20.59 -7.35
C GLY A 296 -7.97 -20.02 -6.60
N ILE A 297 -8.94 -20.85 -6.23
CA ILE A 297 -10.03 -20.46 -5.32
C ILE A 297 -9.49 -19.69 -4.10
N TYR A 298 -10.16 -18.60 -3.70
CA TYR A 298 -9.68 -17.57 -2.77
C TYR A 298 -8.43 -16.77 -3.17
N ARG A 299 -7.47 -17.29 -3.95
CA ARG A 299 -6.30 -16.53 -4.44
C ARG A 299 -6.65 -15.58 -5.58
N VAL A 300 -7.44 -16.05 -6.55
CA VAL A 300 -7.95 -15.25 -7.67
C VAL A 300 -8.95 -14.21 -7.15
N SER A 301 -9.08 -13.09 -7.88
CA SER A 301 -9.99 -11.99 -7.56
C SER A 301 -11.05 -11.87 -8.64
N GLY A 302 -12.32 -12.02 -8.26
CA GLY A 302 -13.45 -11.83 -9.17
C GLY A 302 -13.72 -10.36 -9.49
N ASN A 303 -14.71 -10.13 -10.33
CA ASN A 303 -15.07 -8.80 -10.80
C ASN A 303 -15.46 -7.86 -9.64
N LEU A 304 -14.67 -6.80 -9.39
CA LEU A 304 -14.88 -5.89 -8.25
C LEU A 304 -16.22 -5.15 -8.27
N ALA A 305 -16.76 -4.80 -9.44
CA ALA A 305 -18.07 -4.17 -9.54
C ALA A 305 -19.20 -5.15 -9.17
N SER A 306 -19.04 -6.43 -9.52
CA SER A 306 -19.96 -7.51 -9.14
C SER A 306 -19.87 -7.81 -7.64
N ILE A 307 -18.66 -7.81 -7.07
CA ILE A 307 -18.45 -7.89 -5.61
C ILE A 307 -19.15 -6.73 -4.89
N GLN A 308 -19.03 -5.49 -5.41
CA GLN A 308 -19.71 -4.33 -4.83
C GLN A 308 -21.24 -4.36 -5.01
N LYS A 309 -21.76 -4.95 -6.10
CA LYS A 309 -23.20 -5.22 -6.26
C LYS A 309 -23.70 -6.22 -5.21
N LEU A 310 -22.98 -7.32 -5.02
CA LEU A 310 -23.30 -8.33 -4.00
C LEU A 310 -23.26 -7.73 -2.59
N ARG A 311 -22.19 -6.98 -2.28
CA ARG A 311 -22.02 -6.20 -1.04
C ARG A 311 -23.21 -5.27 -0.78
N PHE A 312 -23.72 -4.58 -1.80
CA PHE A 312 -24.86 -3.68 -1.67
C PHE A 312 -26.16 -4.41 -1.32
N LEU A 313 -26.47 -5.51 -2.02
CA LEU A 313 -27.70 -6.28 -1.80
C LEU A 313 -27.74 -6.92 -0.41
N VAL A 314 -26.60 -7.45 0.04
CA VAL A 314 -26.43 -7.97 1.41
C VAL A 314 -26.60 -6.85 2.46
N ASP A 315 -26.11 -5.64 2.18
CA ASP A 315 -26.30 -4.48 3.06
C ASP A 315 -27.74 -3.93 3.11
N GLN A 316 -28.63 -4.34 2.19
CA GLN A 316 -30.07 -4.06 2.27
C GLN A 316 -30.87 -5.15 3.01
N GLU A 317 -30.23 -6.28 3.35
CA GLU A 317 -30.87 -7.49 3.87
C GLU A 317 -31.96 -8.07 2.93
N GLU A 318 -31.77 -7.91 1.61
CA GLU A 318 -32.59 -8.55 0.57
C GLU A 318 -32.35 -10.07 0.51
N GLU A 319 -33.34 -10.84 0.04
CA GLU A 319 -33.19 -12.30 -0.13
C GLU A 319 -32.13 -12.62 -1.19
N LEU A 320 -31.02 -13.20 -0.74
CA LEU A 320 -29.85 -13.50 -1.58
C LEU A 320 -29.78 -14.99 -1.94
N ASN A 321 -29.96 -15.29 -3.23
CA ASN A 321 -29.55 -16.57 -3.81
C ASN A 321 -28.15 -16.46 -4.43
N LEU A 322 -27.18 -17.26 -3.95
CA LEU A 322 -25.83 -17.34 -4.52
C LEU A 322 -25.69 -18.36 -5.67
N ASP A 323 -26.77 -19.07 -6.04
CA ASP A 323 -26.82 -19.89 -7.26
C ASP A 323 -27.31 -19.11 -8.50
N ASP A 324 -27.76 -17.86 -8.36
CA ASP A 324 -28.18 -17.04 -9.50
C ASP A 324 -27.04 -16.83 -10.50
N SER A 325 -27.37 -16.76 -11.81
CA SER A 325 -26.41 -16.47 -12.88
C SER A 325 -25.67 -15.14 -12.73
N GLN A 326 -26.23 -14.16 -12.00
CA GLN A 326 -25.52 -12.92 -11.63
C GLN A 326 -24.27 -13.16 -10.76
N TRP A 327 -24.12 -14.33 -10.15
CA TRP A 327 -22.99 -14.71 -9.28
C TRP A 327 -22.22 -15.95 -9.80
N GLU A 328 -22.36 -16.30 -11.08
CA GLU A 328 -21.74 -17.49 -11.69
C GLU A 328 -20.22 -17.55 -11.43
N ASP A 329 -19.51 -16.41 -11.52
CA ASP A 329 -18.11 -16.30 -11.10
C ASP A 329 -17.95 -16.51 -9.59
N ILE A 330 -17.43 -17.67 -9.19
CA ILE A 330 -17.16 -18.00 -7.79
C ILE A 330 -16.06 -17.12 -7.16
N HIS A 331 -15.25 -16.44 -7.97
CA HIS A 331 -14.29 -15.45 -7.49
C HIS A 331 -14.97 -14.14 -7.05
N VAL A 332 -16.23 -13.88 -7.45
CA VAL A 332 -17.07 -12.83 -6.85
C VAL A 332 -17.49 -13.24 -5.43
N VAL A 333 -17.97 -14.47 -5.23
CA VAL A 333 -18.40 -14.96 -3.90
C VAL A 333 -17.23 -14.99 -2.91
N THR A 334 -16.10 -15.60 -3.29
CA THR A 334 -14.88 -15.59 -2.45
C THR A 334 -14.30 -14.19 -2.30
N GLY A 335 -14.44 -13.31 -3.29
CA GLY A 335 -14.08 -11.90 -3.22
C GLY A 335 -14.91 -11.12 -2.18
N ALA A 336 -16.22 -11.35 -2.14
CA ALA A 336 -17.14 -10.75 -1.19
C ALA A 336 -16.94 -11.28 0.24
N LEU A 337 -16.67 -12.59 0.41
CA LEU A 337 -16.33 -13.15 1.73
C LEU A 337 -15.02 -12.57 2.29
N LYS A 338 -13.97 -12.45 1.45
CA LYS A 338 -12.72 -11.75 1.82
C LYS A 338 -12.94 -10.26 2.11
N MET A 339 -13.93 -9.64 1.46
CA MET A 339 -14.30 -8.24 1.70
C MET A 339 -15.04 -8.06 3.02
N PHE A 340 -15.93 -8.99 3.39
CA PHE A 340 -16.65 -8.97 4.67
C PHE A 340 -15.68 -8.94 5.85
N PHE A 341 -14.75 -9.90 5.92
CA PHE A 341 -13.79 -9.96 7.03
C PHE A 341 -12.87 -8.73 7.09
N ARG A 342 -12.42 -8.20 5.95
CA ARG A 342 -11.56 -7.01 5.88
C ARG A 342 -12.29 -5.69 6.17
N GLU A 343 -13.62 -5.64 6.01
CA GLU A 343 -14.43 -4.48 6.36
C GLU A 343 -14.96 -4.53 7.82
N LEU A 344 -14.68 -5.58 8.59
CA LEU A 344 -15.00 -5.59 10.03
C LEU A 344 -14.25 -4.47 10.77
N PRO A 345 -14.89 -3.74 11.72
CA PRO A 345 -14.21 -2.71 12.51
C PRO A 345 -13.08 -3.24 13.42
N GLU A 346 -13.13 -4.53 13.75
CA GLU A 346 -12.07 -5.27 14.45
C GLU A 346 -11.88 -6.63 13.73
N PRO A 347 -10.64 -7.12 13.53
CA PRO A 347 -10.38 -8.40 12.86
C PRO A 347 -11.08 -9.61 13.51
N LEU A 348 -11.28 -10.67 12.72
CA LEU A 348 -11.87 -11.93 13.21
C LEU A 348 -11.08 -12.50 14.41
N LEU A 349 -9.76 -12.30 14.42
CA LEU A 349 -8.91 -12.45 15.60
C LEU A 349 -8.70 -11.06 16.25
N PRO A 350 -9.40 -10.74 17.37
CA PRO A 350 -9.46 -9.39 17.93
C PRO A 350 -8.08 -8.82 18.30
N PHE A 351 -7.93 -7.48 18.26
CA PHE A 351 -6.62 -6.81 18.38
C PHE A 351 -5.84 -7.25 19.64
N ARG A 352 -6.55 -7.36 20.77
CA ARG A 352 -5.99 -7.79 22.07
C ARG A 352 -5.35 -9.19 22.07
N PHE A 353 -5.63 -10.02 21.06
CA PHE A 353 -5.08 -11.36 20.91
C PHE A 353 -3.92 -11.44 19.91
N PHE A 354 -3.63 -10.39 19.13
CA PHE A 354 -2.59 -10.40 18.10
C PHE A 354 -1.23 -10.82 18.67
N GLU A 355 -0.71 -10.05 19.64
CA GLU A 355 0.58 -10.37 20.29
C GLU A 355 0.57 -11.73 21.02
N PRO A 356 -0.48 -12.13 21.78
CA PRO A 356 -0.61 -13.50 22.29
C PRO A 356 -0.49 -14.62 21.25
N PHE A 357 -1.09 -14.48 20.06
CA PHE A 357 -0.93 -15.49 18.98
C PHE A 357 0.47 -15.44 18.35
N VAL A 358 1.10 -14.26 18.27
CA VAL A 358 2.48 -14.09 17.81
C VAL A 358 3.48 -14.74 18.78
N GLU A 359 3.32 -14.58 20.10
CA GLU A 359 4.16 -15.28 21.09
C GLU A 359 3.88 -16.79 21.13
N ALA A 360 2.64 -17.21 20.91
CA ALA A 360 2.32 -18.62 20.72
C ALA A 360 3.07 -19.19 19.50
N ILE A 361 3.02 -18.54 18.33
CA ILE A 361 3.63 -19.08 17.10
C ILE A 361 5.17 -19.15 17.16
N LYS A 362 5.80 -18.20 17.88
CA LYS A 362 7.25 -18.21 18.20
C LYS A 362 7.70 -19.41 19.05
N THR A 363 6.78 -20.12 19.71
CA THR A 363 7.12 -21.29 20.53
C THR A 363 7.65 -22.45 19.66
N ARG A 364 8.87 -22.91 19.97
CA ARG A 364 9.55 -23.99 19.22
C ARG A 364 8.92 -25.37 19.42
N GLU A 365 8.41 -25.64 20.62
CA GLU A 365 7.80 -26.90 21.00
C GLU A 365 6.37 -26.98 20.45
N HIS A 366 6.12 -27.94 19.55
CA HIS A 366 4.82 -28.09 18.87
C HIS A 366 3.65 -28.29 19.85
N ALA A 367 3.76 -29.25 20.78
CA ALA A 367 2.69 -29.56 21.72
C ALA A 367 2.28 -28.35 22.59
N ARG A 368 3.28 -27.62 23.13
CA ARG A 368 3.05 -26.39 23.89
C ARG A 368 2.48 -25.26 23.03
N ARG A 369 2.93 -25.12 21.77
CA ARG A 369 2.36 -24.17 20.81
C ARG A 369 0.89 -24.48 20.52
N LEU A 370 0.56 -25.74 20.23
CA LEU A 370 -0.80 -26.22 20.02
C LEU A 370 -1.69 -25.94 21.24
N GLN A 371 -1.24 -26.31 22.45
CA GLN A 371 -1.98 -26.05 23.69
C GLN A 371 -2.22 -24.54 23.91
N THR A 372 -1.23 -23.70 23.61
CA THR A 372 -1.34 -22.24 23.76
C THR A 372 -2.32 -21.64 22.75
N VAL A 373 -2.19 -21.99 21.46
CA VAL A 373 -3.11 -21.54 20.39
C VAL A 373 -4.54 -22.01 20.67
N LYS A 374 -4.73 -23.28 21.07
CA LYS A 374 -6.03 -23.83 21.46
C LYS A 374 -6.63 -23.06 22.63
N LYS A 375 -5.84 -22.73 23.67
CA LYS A 375 -6.29 -21.91 24.81
C LYS A 375 -6.73 -20.51 24.37
N LEU A 376 -5.97 -19.84 23.50
CA LEU A 376 -6.32 -18.50 23.00
C LEU A 376 -7.63 -18.53 22.18
N VAL A 377 -7.81 -19.53 21.31
CA VAL A 377 -9.07 -19.73 20.55
C VAL A 377 -10.28 -19.96 21.47
N HIS A 378 -10.08 -20.59 22.64
CA HIS A 378 -11.13 -20.77 23.66
C HIS A 378 -11.40 -19.51 24.52
N GLN A 379 -10.57 -18.46 24.41
CA GLN A 379 -10.76 -17.17 25.08
C GLN A 379 -11.38 -16.09 24.16
N LEU A 380 -11.58 -16.40 22.88
CA LEU A 380 -12.27 -15.52 21.93
C LEU A 380 -13.76 -15.35 22.29
N PRO A 381 -14.39 -14.21 21.94
CA PRO A 381 -15.84 -14.09 21.99
C PRO A 381 -16.51 -15.19 21.15
N LYS A 382 -17.68 -15.66 21.59
CA LYS A 382 -18.34 -16.82 20.95
C LYS A 382 -18.59 -16.66 19.44
N PRO A 383 -18.97 -15.47 18.92
CA PRO A 383 -19.07 -15.23 17.48
C PRO A 383 -17.75 -15.44 16.73
N ASN A 384 -16.64 -14.90 17.25
CA ASN A 384 -15.30 -15.07 16.67
C ASN A 384 -14.90 -16.55 16.68
N GLN A 385 -15.13 -17.27 17.79
CA GLN A 385 -14.80 -18.68 17.93
C GLN A 385 -15.52 -19.56 16.89
N GLU A 386 -16.85 -19.47 16.79
CA GLU A 386 -17.60 -20.30 15.84
C GLU A 386 -17.39 -19.85 14.38
N THR A 387 -17.22 -18.55 14.13
CA THR A 387 -16.95 -18.03 12.77
C THR A 387 -15.56 -18.49 12.29
N MET A 388 -14.54 -18.50 13.14
CA MET A 388 -13.26 -19.14 12.82
C MET A 388 -13.42 -20.64 12.57
N LYS A 389 -14.12 -21.36 13.44
CA LYS A 389 -14.29 -22.81 13.36
C LYS A 389 -14.89 -23.26 12.03
N VAL A 390 -15.95 -22.61 11.54
CA VAL A 390 -16.52 -22.94 10.21
C VAL A 390 -15.59 -22.55 9.07
N LEU A 391 -14.91 -21.41 9.16
CA LEU A 391 -14.01 -20.90 8.11
C LEU A 391 -12.76 -21.77 7.94
N PHE A 392 -12.14 -22.21 9.05
CA PHE A 392 -10.96 -23.08 9.02
C PHE A 392 -11.30 -24.52 8.59
N ARG A 393 -12.48 -25.04 8.96
CA ARG A 393 -12.98 -26.32 8.43
C ARG A 393 -13.25 -26.25 6.92
N HIS A 394 -13.89 -25.18 6.46
CA HIS A 394 -14.07 -24.93 5.03
C HIS A 394 -12.73 -24.90 4.28
N PHE A 395 -11.69 -24.28 4.85
CA PHE A 395 -10.34 -24.33 4.27
C PHE A 395 -9.75 -25.75 4.24
N GLN A 396 -10.05 -26.62 5.23
CA GLN A 396 -9.70 -28.05 5.11
C GLN A 396 -10.45 -28.70 3.93
N THR A 397 -11.75 -28.42 3.74
CA THR A 397 -12.55 -28.88 2.58
C THR A 397 -11.89 -28.48 1.26
N ILE A 398 -11.48 -27.21 1.12
CA ILE A 398 -10.74 -26.68 -0.05
C ILE A 398 -9.44 -27.45 -0.28
N LEU A 399 -8.65 -27.71 0.77
CA LEU A 399 -7.36 -28.40 0.65
C LEU A 399 -7.49 -29.88 0.26
N THR A 400 -8.64 -30.53 0.48
CA THR A 400 -8.90 -31.89 -0.08
C THR A 400 -8.88 -31.92 -1.61
N LYS A 401 -9.08 -30.78 -2.27
CA LYS A 401 -9.06 -30.60 -3.73
C LYS A 401 -7.83 -29.82 -4.22
N SER A 402 -6.81 -29.67 -3.39
CA SER A 402 -5.54 -28.97 -3.68
C SER A 402 -4.87 -29.36 -5.01
N SER A 403 -4.98 -30.63 -5.41
CA SER A 403 -4.47 -31.15 -6.69
C SER A 403 -5.20 -30.64 -7.94
N LYS A 404 -6.41 -30.08 -7.80
CA LYS A 404 -7.18 -29.43 -8.86
C LYS A 404 -7.19 -27.91 -8.70
N ASN A 405 -7.59 -27.39 -7.55
CA ASN A 405 -7.72 -25.95 -7.32
C ASN A 405 -6.37 -25.23 -7.12
N LEU A 406 -5.24 -25.95 -7.10
CA LEU A 406 -3.89 -25.41 -7.00
C LEU A 406 -3.67 -24.51 -5.76
N MET A 407 -4.37 -24.78 -4.65
CA MET A 407 -4.20 -24.11 -3.36
C MET A 407 -3.48 -25.02 -2.34
N SER A 408 -2.64 -24.41 -1.51
CA SER A 408 -1.95 -25.06 -0.39
C SER A 408 -2.23 -24.31 0.92
N THR A 409 -1.85 -24.91 2.05
CA THR A 409 -1.94 -24.28 3.38
C THR A 409 -1.29 -22.89 3.39
N GLN A 410 -0.11 -22.75 2.77
CA GLN A 410 0.60 -21.47 2.63
C GLN A 410 -0.14 -20.49 1.70
N GLY A 411 -0.75 -21.00 0.62
CA GLY A 411 -1.58 -20.20 -0.28
C GLY A 411 -2.81 -19.61 0.42
N ILE A 412 -3.45 -20.38 1.30
CA ILE A 412 -4.52 -19.90 2.18
C ILE A 412 -3.97 -18.94 3.23
N GLY A 413 -2.82 -19.26 3.84
CA GLY A 413 -2.12 -18.42 4.81
C GLY A 413 -1.81 -17.01 4.29
N ILE A 414 -1.25 -16.89 3.08
CA ILE A 414 -0.93 -15.60 2.43
C ILE A 414 -2.19 -14.78 2.12
N VAL A 415 -3.31 -15.42 1.77
CA VAL A 415 -4.57 -14.73 1.48
C VAL A 415 -5.30 -14.30 2.76
N PHE A 416 -5.35 -15.18 3.76
CA PHE A 416 -6.16 -14.99 4.95
C PHE A 416 -5.43 -14.45 6.18
N GLY A 417 -4.11 -14.52 6.25
CA GLY A 417 -3.30 -13.84 7.27
C GLY A 417 -3.69 -12.38 7.45
N PRO A 418 -3.46 -11.51 6.43
CA PRO A 418 -3.85 -10.10 6.48
C PRO A 418 -5.36 -9.84 6.34
N THR A 419 -6.19 -10.87 6.10
CA THR A 419 -7.66 -10.75 6.01
C THR A 419 -8.36 -11.10 7.32
N LEU A 420 -7.71 -11.84 8.22
CA LEU A 420 -8.26 -12.27 9.52
C LEU A 420 -7.49 -11.70 10.72
N LEU A 421 -6.26 -11.21 10.51
CA LEU A 421 -5.40 -10.58 11.50
C LEU A 421 -4.78 -9.29 10.94
N TRP A 422 -4.84 -8.20 11.70
CA TRP A 422 -3.96 -7.04 11.52
C TRP A 422 -3.75 -6.35 12.89
N PRO A 423 -2.60 -5.70 13.13
CA PRO A 423 -2.38 -4.95 14.37
C PRO A 423 -3.24 -3.68 14.41
N GLU A 424 -3.58 -3.22 15.61
CA GLU A 424 -4.30 -1.95 15.83
C GLU A 424 -3.44 -0.72 15.50
N LEU A 425 -2.12 -0.83 15.77
CA LEU A 425 -1.12 0.21 15.53
C LEU A 425 0.04 -0.36 14.72
N ASP A 426 0.47 0.39 13.71
CA ASP A 426 1.56 0.02 12.79
C ASP A 426 2.95 0.34 13.40
N SER A 427 3.14 -0.05 14.66
CA SER A 427 4.31 0.28 15.50
C SER A 427 5.40 -0.81 15.50
N GLY A 428 5.22 -1.87 14.72
CA GLY A 428 6.16 -2.98 14.57
C GLY A 428 6.84 -3.00 13.19
N ASN A 429 7.72 -3.98 12.97
CA ASN A 429 8.20 -4.23 11.61
C ASN A 429 7.07 -4.92 10.81
N MET A 430 6.39 -4.16 9.95
CA MET A 430 5.26 -4.61 9.13
C MET A 430 5.54 -5.95 8.41
N ALA A 431 6.73 -6.12 7.84
CA ALA A 431 7.09 -7.36 7.12
C ALA A 431 7.16 -8.58 8.05
N VAL A 432 7.65 -8.40 9.29
CA VAL A 432 7.67 -9.45 10.32
C VAL A 432 6.25 -9.77 10.78
N ASN A 433 5.40 -8.75 10.97
CA ASN A 433 4.00 -8.93 11.35
C ASN A 433 3.23 -9.72 10.29
N MET A 434 3.42 -9.41 9.00
CA MET A 434 2.81 -10.18 7.89
C MET A 434 3.26 -11.65 7.87
N VAL A 435 4.53 -11.94 8.17
CA VAL A 435 5.01 -13.33 8.25
C VAL A 435 4.31 -14.08 9.40
N TYR A 436 4.15 -13.47 10.58
CA TYR A 436 3.44 -14.10 11.69
C TYR A 436 1.94 -14.27 11.41
N GLN A 437 1.27 -13.30 10.78
CA GLN A 437 -0.14 -13.42 10.37
C GLN A 437 -0.38 -14.67 9.52
N ASN A 438 0.48 -14.89 8.52
CA ASN A 438 0.40 -16.07 7.65
C ASN A 438 0.67 -17.36 8.43
N GLN A 439 1.73 -17.40 9.25
CA GLN A 439 2.08 -18.58 10.07
C GLN A 439 1.00 -18.95 11.10
N ILE A 440 0.30 -17.98 11.68
CA ILE A 440 -0.83 -18.21 12.60
C ILE A 440 -1.98 -18.89 11.84
N VAL A 441 -2.34 -18.41 10.65
CA VAL A 441 -3.38 -19.04 9.81
C VAL A 441 -2.94 -20.43 9.35
N GLU A 442 -1.70 -20.61 8.90
CA GLU A 442 -1.18 -21.92 8.48
C GLU A 442 -1.21 -22.96 9.61
N PHE A 443 -0.84 -22.56 10.83
CA PHE A 443 -0.85 -23.47 11.98
C PHE A 443 -2.27 -23.78 12.46
N ILE A 444 -3.17 -22.79 12.54
CA ILE A 444 -4.57 -23.01 12.90
C ILE A 444 -5.28 -23.91 11.87
N LEU A 445 -4.91 -23.80 10.58
CA LEU A 445 -5.44 -24.64 9.51
C LEU A 445 -4.88 -26.07 9.56
N THR A 446 -3.58 -26.23 9.85
CA THR A 446 -2.93 -27.54 9.97
C THR A 446 -3.47 -28.32 11.17
N GLU A 447 -3.59 -27.67 12.33
CA GLU A 447 -4.02 -28.28 13.59
C GLU A 447 -5.54 -28.09 13.86
N CYS A 448 -6.33 -27.77 12.84
CA CYS A 448 -7.74 -27.35 12.97
C CYS A 448 -8.59 -28.36 13.77
N SER A 449 -8.44 -29.66 13.48
CA SER A 449 -9.14 -30.75 14.19
C SER A 449 -8.80 -30.80 15.68
N GLU A 450 -7.56 -30.52 16.05
CA GLU A 450 -7.11 -30.48 17.44
C GLU A 450 -7.54 -29.18 18.14
N ILE A 451 -7.52 -28.05 17.45
CA ILE A 451 -7.88 -26.74 18.03
C ILE A 451 -9.39 -26.64 18.28
N PHE A 452 -10.21 -26.98 17.29
CA PHE A 452 -11.67 -26.82 17.34
C PHE A 452 -12.44 -28.09 17.72
N GLY A 453 -11.75 -29.21 17.84
CA GLY A 453 -12.35 -30.53 18.08
C GLY A 453 -12.97 -31.14 16.82
N PRO A 454 -13.42 -32.41 16.92
CA PRO A 454 -14.06 -33.13 15.82
C PRO A 454 -15.37 -32.46 15.38
N GLU A 455 -15.85 -32.86 14.20
CA GLU A 455 -17.17 -32.49 13.71
C GLU A 455 -18.24 -33.05 14.67
N GLY A 456 -19.07 -32.17 15.24
CA GLY A 456 -20.29 -32.58 15.91
C GLY A 456 -21.26 -33.09 14.85
N LYS A 457 -21.72 -34.33 15.01
CA LYS A 457 -22.79 -34.92 14.18
C LYS A 457 -24.15 -34.41 14.60
#